data_AF-H2JDI6-F1
#
_entry.id   AF-H2JDI6-F1
#
_cell.length_a   1.000
_cell.length_b   1.000
_cell.length_c   1.000
_cell.angle_alpha   90.00
_cell.angle_beta   90.00
_cell.angle_gamma   90.00
#
_symmetry.space_group_name_H-M   'P 1'
#
loop_
_entity.id
_entity.type
_entity.pdbx_description
1 polymer ?
#
loop_
_entity_poly.entity_id
_entity_poly.type
_entity_poly.pdbx_seq_one_letter_code
_entity_poly.pdbx_strand_id
1 'polypeptide(L)'
;MSNINCKCPVCSMDAYEQPVTNYFANYYLCKRCGKFIIEADTLNLFCDPASGPKVRACVYWYFKKINNNSEKGKPIPHIISSDWDEGIINNYQLINVNSLLKLYPKNINEQIEMVITNISNEIGFIGGEFGVEEAQYSKVYPLFFIDQGYDTTYAVSQLDEILNILIENGYIKRIVSYDNNRYYTLTALAWSMVQEVKSKSLPQAFIAMWFDQSMAAARGKIIQAIKYCGYIPVIIDEKEYNSFIVPEILYEIENCRFVVADFTGGRGGVYYEAGYARGLKKDVIMTCKADMFNPHFDTQQINHIIWKDEEDLYERLVKRIRATVGII
;
A
#
# COMPACT_ATOMS: atom_id res chain seq x y z
N MET A 1 -1.51 13.79 -27.14
CA MET A 1 -0.10 13.64 -26.71
C MET A 1 0.28 12.19 -26.95
N SER A 2 1.43 11.95 -27.58
CA SER A 2 1.85 10.62 -28.03
C SER A 2 2.48 9.85 -26.88
N ASN A 3 1.94 8.68 -26.56
CA ASN A 3 2.56 7.73 -25.63
C ASN A 3 3.92 7.27 -26.17
N ILE A 4 4.96 7.28 -25.34
CA ILE A 4 6.29 6.79 -25.69
C ILE A 4 6.42 5.36 -25.17
N ASN A 5 6.91 4.44 -26.00
CA ASN A 5 7.21 3.07 -25.56
C ASN A 5 8.41 3.09 -24.62
N CYS A 6 8.27 2.51 -23.43
CA CYS A 6 9.34 2.40 -22.44
C CYS A 6 9.30 1.06 -21.70
N LYS A 7 10.24 0.86 -20.77
CA LYS A 7 10.17 -0.23 -19.78
C LYS A 7 9.57 0.30 -18.49
N CYS A 8 8.67 -0.46 -17.89
CA CYS A 8 8.10 -0.12 -16.59
C CYS A 8 9.22 -0.02 -15.55
N PRO A 9 9.37 1.10 -14.84
CA PRO A 9 10.44 1.27 -13.85
C PRO A 9 10.28 0.34 -12.63
N VAL A 10 9.10 -0.26 -12.44
CA VAL A 10 8.81 -1.16 -11.32
C VAL A 10 9.05 -2.63 -11.68
N CYS A 11 8.51 -3.09 -12.81
CA CYS A 11 8.53 -4.52 -13.16
C CYS A 11 9.24 -4.87 -14.46
N SER A 12 9.90 -3.91 -15.11
CA SER A 12 10.70 -4.09 -16.34
C SER A 12 9.94 -4.65 -17.56
N MET A 13 8.61 -4.77 -17.50
CA MET A 13 7.79 -5.13 -18.65
C MET A 13 7.62 -3.92 -19.58
N ASP A 14 7.21 -4.18 -20.82
CA ASP A 14 6.84 -3.11 -21.74
C ASP A 14 5.71 -2.25 -21.17
N ALA A 15 5.87 -0.94 -21.28
CA ALA A 15 4.94 0.05 -20.78
C ALA A 15 4.88 1.25 -21.72
N TYR A 16 3.92 2.13 -21.43
CA TYR A 16 3.83 3.45 -22.05
C TYR A 16 4.14 4.50 -21.01
N GLU A 17 4.91 5.52 -21.38
CA GLU A 17 5.12 6.72 -20.58
C GLU A 17 4.58 7.97 -21.26
N GLN A 18 4.18 8.93 -20.43
CA GLN A 18 3.77 10.25 -20.85
C GLN A 18 4.24 11.28 -19.80
N PRO A 19 4.96 12.35 -20.19
CA PRO A 19 5.27 13.45 -19.29
C PRO A 19 4.00 14.13 -18.80
N VAL A 20 3.95 14.46 -17.50
CA VAL A 20 2.85 15.21 -16.91
C VAL A 20 3.14 16.70 -17.07
N THR A 21 2.26 17.47 -17.70
CA THR A 21 2.56 18.87 -18.09
C THR A 21 2.74 19.84 -16.93
N ASN A 22 2.18 19.54 -15.75
CA ASN A 22 2.14 20.46 -14.61
C ASN A 22 3.09 20.05 -13.47
N TYR A 23 3.75 18.90 -13.58
CA TYR A 23 4.62 18.34 -12.56
C TYR A 23 5.88 17.79 -13.23
N PHE A 24 7.05 17.88 -12.59
CA PHE A 24 8.25 17.19 -13.06
C PHE A 24 8.13 15.68 -12.78
N ALA A 25 7.19 15.03 -13.47
CA ALA A 25 6.79 13.65 -13.24
C ALA A 25 6.37 12.97 -14.54
N ASN A 26 6.47 11.64 -14.55
CA ASN A 26 6.07 10.80 -15.66
C ASN A 26 4.91 9.90 -15.25
N TYR A 27 3.87 9.88 -16.07
CA TYR A 27 2.79 8.90 -15.99
C TYR A 27 3.18 7.63 -16.73
N TYR A 28 2.89 6.47 -16.14
CA TYR A 28 3.16 5.16 -16.69
C TYR A 28 1.87 4.33 -16.77
N LEU A 29 1.74 3.59 -17.88
CA LEU A 29 0.72 2.56 -18.07
C LEU A 29 1.42 1.23 -18.35
N CYS A 30 1.41 0.33 -17.37
CA CYS A 30 1.98 -1.00 -17.47
C CYS A 30 0.88 -2.06 -17.35
N LYS A 31 0.92 -3.10 -18.20
CA LYS A 31 -0.05 -4.22 -18.11
C LYS A 31 0.01 -4.96 -16.78
N ARG A 32 1.20 -5.04 -16.16
CA ARG A 32 1.40 -5.70 -14.87
C ARG A 32 1.19 -4.74 -13.69
N CYS A 33 1.80 -3.56 -13.70
CA CYS A 33 1.74 -2.63 -12.55
C CYS A 33 0.54 -1.68 -12.53
N GLY A 34 -0.25 -1.62 -13.61
CA GLY A 34 -1.36 -0.69 -13.74
C GLY A 34 -0.91 0.72 -14.11
N LYS A 35 -1.69 1.72 -13.68
CA LYS A 35 -1.47 3.15 -13.94
C LYS A 35 -0.80 3.81 -12.74
N PHE A 36 0.27 4.56 -12.93
CA PHE A 36 0.93 5.25 -11.81
C PHE A 36 1.75 6.43 -12.32
N ILE A 37 2.16 7.31 -11.41
CA ILE A 37 3.01 8.47 -11.66
C ILE A 37 4.25 8.37 -10.77
N ILE A 38 5.42 8.75 -11.28
CA ILE A 38 6.66 8.90 -10.50
C ILE A 38 7.28 10.26 -10.82
N GLU A 39 7.65 11.03 -9.79
CA GLU A 39 8.44 12.26 -9.95
C GLU A 39 9.84 11.94 -10.51
N ALA A 40 10.40 12.85 -11.33
CA ALA A 40 11.68 12.63 -12.00
C ALA A 40 12.82 12.35 -11.02
N ASP A 41 12.88 13.08 -9.90
CA ASP A 41 13.91 12.88 -8.87
C ASP A 41 13.72 11.55 -8.14
N THR A 42 12.46 11.15 -7.92
CA THR A 42 12.11 9.86 -7.30
C THR A 42 12.48 8.70 -8.22
N LEU A 43 12.35 8.85 -9.54
CA LEU A 43 12.69 7.83 -10.53
C LEU A 43 14.16 7.39 -10.44
N ASN A 44 15.07 8.29 -10.04
CA ASN A 44 16.49 7.96 -9.84
C ASN A 44 16.68 6.86 -8.79
N LEU A 45 15.84 6.84 -7.74
CA LEU A 45 15.88 5.80 -6.70
C LEU A 45 15.48 4.43 -7.25
N PHE A 46 14.57 4.39 -8.23
CA PHE A 46 14.19 3.14 -8.90
C PHE A 46 15.31 2.61 -9.78
N CYS A 47 16.13 3.49 -10.36
CA CYS A 47 17.23 3.11 -11.27
C CYS A 47 18.55 2.82 -10.54
N ASP A 48 18.67 3.21 -9.28
CA ASP A 48 19.88 3.02 -8.48
C ASP A 48 20.19 1.52 -8.30
N PRO A 49 21.42 1.05 -8.59
CA PRO A 49 21.77 -0.38 -8.47
C PRO A 49 21.72 -0.93 -7.05
N ALA A 50 21.92 -0.08 -6.04
CA ALA A 50 21.98 -0.50 -4.64
C ALA A 50 20.60 -0.49 -3.97
N SER A 51 19.80 0.55 -4.19
CA SER A 51 18.51 0.77 -3.51
C SER A 51 17.29 0.50 -4.39
N GLY A 52 17.43 0.63 -5.71
CA GLY A 52 16.36 0.39 -6.68
C GLY A 52 15.71 -1.00 -6.60
N PRO A 53 16.47 -2.11 -6.39
CA PRO A 53 15.90 -3.44 -6.19
C PRO A 53 14.78 -3.47 -5.14
N LYS A 54 15.09 -2.90 -3.97
CA LYS A 54 14.21 -2.82 -2.81
C LYS A 54 13.02 -1.92 -3.06
N VAL A 55 13.25 -0.74 -3.63
CA VAL A 55 12.20 0.22 -3.99
C VAL A 55 11.19 -0.42 -4.95
N ARG A 56 11.67 -1.07 -6.02
CA ARG A 56 10.83 -1.75 -7.01
C ARG A 56 9.95 -2.83 -6.39
N ALA A 57 10.51 -3.65 -5.50
CA ALA A 57 9.77 -4.71 -4.83
C ALA A 57 8.66 -4.16 -3.92
N CYS A 58 8.96 -3.14 -3.09
CA CYS A 58 7.97 -2.51 -2.23
C CYS A 58 6.84 -1.83 -3.02
N VAL A 59 7.18 -1.13 -4.10
CA VAL A 59 6.19 -0.45 -4.95
C VAL A 59 5.34 -1.47 -5.71
N TYR A 60 5.94 -2.55 -6.20
CA TYR A 60 5.22 -3.67 -6.81
C TYR A 60 4.20 -4.27 -5.83
N TRP A 61 4.65 -4.56 -4.60
CA TRP A 61 3.78 -5.08 -3.53
C TRP A 61 2.63 -4.12 -3.23
N TYR A 62 2.91 -2.82 -3.08
CA TYR A 62 1.88 -1.81 -2.88
C TYR A 62 0.84 -1.81 -4.02
N PHE A 63 1.28 -1.81 -5.29
CA PHE A 63 0.36 -1.82 -6.43
C PHE A 63 -0.52 -3.06 -6.50
N LYS A 64 0.02 -4.23 -6.20
CA LYS A 64 -0.69 -5.50 -6.33
C LYS A 64 -1.60 -5.80 -5.15
N LYS A 65 -1.10 -5.56 -3.93
CA LYS A 65 -1.79 -6.00 -2.72
C LYS A 65 -2.57 -4.88 -2.04
N ILE A 66 -2.01 -3.67 -1.99
CA ILE A 66 -2.56 -2.58 -1.18
C ILE A 66 -3.49 -1.71 -2.04
N ASN A 67 -2.99 -1.16 -3.14
CA ASN A 67 -3.78 -0.29 -4.01
C ASN A 67 -4.73 -1.08 -4.92
N ASN A 68 -4.41 -2.33 -5.24
CA ASN A 68 -5.10 -3.11 -6.28
C ASN A 68 -5.24 -2.32 -7.60
N ASN A 69 -4.11 -1.82 -8.10
CA ASN A 69 -4.00 -0.78 -9.12
C ASN A 69 -4.57 -1.14 -10.52
N SER A 70 -5.15 -2.33 -10.66
CA SER A 70 -5.90 -2.81 -11.81
C SER A 70 -7.39 -2.49 -11.77
N GLU A 71 -7.95 -2.11 -10.62
CA GLU A 71 -9.37 -1.80 -10.46
C GLU A 71 -9.74 -0.42 -11.03
N LYS A 72 -10.93 -0.33 -11.65
CA LYS A 72 -11.46 0.93 -12.18
C LYS A 72 -12.01 1.78 -11.04
N GLY A 73 -11.70 3.08 -11.04
CA GLY A 73 -12.28 4.06 -10.11
C GLY A 73 -11.36 4.49 -8.99
N LYS A 74 -10.25 3.79 -8.76
CA LYS A 74 -9.28 4.13 -7.73
C LYS A 74 -8.37 5.30 -8.10
N PRO A 75 -7.90 6.08 -7.11
CA PRO A 75 -6.88 7.10 -7.32
C PRO A 75 -5.61 6.48 -7.93
N ILE A 76 -4.99 7.21 -8.86
CA ILE A 76 -3.74 6.83 -9.50
C ILE A 76 -2.60 7.04 -8.49
N PRO A 77 -1.81 6.01 -8.13
CA PRO A 77 -0.66 6.19 -7.27
C PRO A 77 0.33 7.19 -7.87
N HIS A 78 0.72 8.17 -7.09
CA HIS A 78 1.73 9.18 -7.40
C HIS A 78 2.87 9.03 -6.40
N ILE A 79 3.96 8.42 -6.85
CA ILE A 79 5.12 8.12 -6.01
C ILE A 79 6.05 9.33 -5.99
N ILE A 80 6.28 9.85 -4.79
CA ILE A 80 7.06 11.06 -4.53
C ILE A 80 8.24 10.75 -3.60
N SER A 81 9.28 11.57 -3.65
CA SER A 81 10.43 11.49 -2.71
C SER A 81 10.51 12.68 -1.77
N SER A 82 9.73 13.72 -2.04
CA SER A 82 9.68 14.98 -1.32
C SER A 82 8.75 14.90 -0.09
N ASP A 83 8.96 15.75 0.92
CA ASP A 83 8.22 15.76 2.21
C ASP A 83 6.78 16.31 2.09
N TRP A 84 6.15 16.21 0.92
CA TRP A 84 4.74 16.60 0.78
C TRP A 84 3.86 15.68 1.62
N ASP A 85 2.70 16.23 2.00
CA ASP A 85 1.68 15.45 2.68
C ASP A 85 1.22 14.28 1.78
N GLU A 86 1.34 13.06 2.32
CA GLU A 86 0.77 11.87 1.69
C GLU A 86 -0.75 11.88 1.85
N GLY A 87 -1.45 11.27 0.91
CA GLY A 87 -2.92 11.23 0.91
C GLY A 87 -3.48 11.34 -0.50
N ILE A 88 -4.80 11.43 -0.58
CA ILE A 88 -5.49 11.55 -1.87
C ILE A 88 -5.68 13.04 -2.18
N ILE A 89 -5.19 13.46 -3.34
CA ILE A 89 -5.41 14.78 -3.94
C ILE A 89 -5.92 14.55 -5.35
N ASN A 90 -7.13 15.01 -5.64
CA ASN A 90 -7.92 14.73 -6.81
C ASN A 90 -8.05 13.21 -7.03
N ASN A 91 -7.71 12.76 -8.23
CA ASN A 91 -7.66 11.35 -8.56
C ASN A 91 -6.25 10.76 -8.39
N TYR A 92 -5.42 11.33 -7.51
CA TYR A 92 -4.05 10.88 -7.25
C TYR A 92 -3.86 10.53 -5.78
N GLN A 93 -3.28 9.36 -5.51
CA GLN A 93 -2.83 8.98 -4.19
C GLN A 93 -1.34 9.30 -4.08
N LEU A 94 -0.97 10.38 -3.39
CA LEU A 94 0.42 10.76 -3.12
C LEU A 94 0.99 9.85 -2.06
N ILE A 95 2.13 9.22 -2.36
CA ILE A 95 2.79 8.25 -1.48
C ILE A 95 4.28 8.48 -1.53
N ASN A 96 4.87 8.68 -0.36
CA ASN A 96 6.30 8.88 -0.24
C ASN A 96 7.00 7.53 -0.36
N VAL A 97 8.06 7.47 -1.16
CA VAL A 97 8.87 6.28 -1.36
C VAL A 97 9.43 5.71 -0.04
N ASN A 98 9.73 6.55 0.94
CA ASN A 98 10.20 6.12 2.26
C ASN A 98 9.11 5.38 3.04
N SER A 99 7.84 5.75 2.87
CA SER A 99 6.71 5.02 3.44
C SER A 99 6.55 3.65 2.78
N LEU A 100 6.75 3.57 1.46
CA LEU A 100 6.73 2.30 0.74
C LEU A 100 7.88 1.37 1.14
N LEU A 101 9.07 1.91 1.40
CA LEU A 101 10.22 1.11 1.85
C LEU A 101 9.98 0.37 3.18
N LYS A 102 9.06 0.86 4.02
CA LYS A 102 8.65 0.16 5.26
C LYS A 102 7.84 -1.12 5.00
N LEU A 103 7.34 -1.31 3.77
CA LEU A 103 6.63 -2.52 3.36
C LEU A 103 7.58 -3.69 3.01
N TYR A 104 8.89 -3.48 3.08
CA TYR A 104 9.85 -4.55 2.81
C TYR A 104 9.77 -5.63 3.89
N PRO A 105 9.81 -6.94 3.55
CA PRO A 105 9.71 -8.00 4.52
C PRO A 105 10.79 -7.91 5.59
N LYS A 106 10.42 -8.08 6.85
CA LYS A 106 11.33 -7.97 8.01
C LYS A 106 12.01 -9.29 8.34
N ASN A 107 11.46 -10.39 7.86
CA ASN A 107 11.97 -11.74 8.07
C ASN A 107 11.55 -12.65 6.91
N ILE A 108 12.14 -13.84 6.87
CA ILE A 108 11.93 -14.81 5.80
C ILE A 108 10.48 -15.30 5.69
N ASN A 109 9.75 -15.43 6.81
CA ASN A 109 8.36 -15.89 6.76
C ASN A 109 7.45 -14.84 6.12
N GLU A 110 7.64 -13.57 6.48
CA GLU A 110 6.93 -12.45 5.85
C GLU A 110 7.27 -12.38 4.36
N GLN A 111 8.55 -12.54 3.99
CA GLN A 111 8.94 -12.61 2.58
C GLN A 111 8.22 -13.75 1.86
N ILE A 112 8.21 -14.97 2.41
CA ILE A 112 7.51 -16.12 1.82
C ILE A 112 6.01 -15.83 1.60
N GLU A 113 5.32 -15.30 2.62
CA GLU A 113 3.90 -14.92 2.52
C GLU A 113 3.66 -13.92 1.37
N MET A 114 4.52 -12.90 1.27
CA MET A 114 4.42 -11.87 0.23
C MET A 114 4.72 -12.43 -1.16
N VAL A 115 5.76 -13.26 -1.30
CA VAL A 115 6.14 -13.89 -2.57
C VAL A 115 5.04 -14.83 -3.07
N ILE A 116 4.48 -15.68 -2.20
CA ILE A 116 3.37 -16.57 -2.54
C ILE A 116 2.15 -15.75 -2.98
N THR A 117 1.86 -14.65 -2.28
CA THR A 117 0.77 -13.73 -2.65
C THR A 117 1.01 -13.10 -4.03
N ASN A 118 2.24 -12.65 -4.32
CA ASN A 118 2.62 -12.11 -5.62
C ASN A 118 2.46 -13.15 -6.74
N ILE A 119 2.98 -14.37 -6.55
CA ILE A 119 2.81 -15.47 -7.51
C ILE A 119 1.32 -15.75 -7.73
N SER A 120 0.51 -15.80 -6.66
CA SER A 120 -0.94 -16.03 -6.76
C SER A 120 -1.66 -15.00 -7.63
N ASN A 121 -1.21 -13.74 -7.57
CA ASN A 121 -1.77 -12.65 -8.38
C ASN A 121 -1.32 -12.72 -9.84
N GLU A 122 -0.13 -13.25 -10.13
CA GLU A 122 0.33 -13.47 -11.50
C GLU A 122 -0.35 -14.67 -12.17
N ILE A 123 -0.57 -15.77 -11.43
CA ILE A 123 -1.23 -16.98 -11.99
C ILE A 123 -2.76 -16.86 -12.03
N GLY A 124 -3.36 -16.08 -11.13
CA GLY A 124 -4.78 -15.72 -11.12
C GLY A 124 -5.78 -16.80 -10.70
N PHE A 125 -5.48 -18.09 -10.91
CA PHE A 125 -6.40 -19.20 -10.60
C PHE A 125 -5.67 -20.46 -10.13
N ILE A 126 -6.39 -21.35 -9.42
CA ILE A 126 -5.85 -22.64 -8.96
C ILE A 126 -5.48 -23.50 -10.18
N GLY A 127 -4.23 -23.94 -10.23
CA GLY A 127 -3.67 -24.68 -11.37
C GLY A 127 -3.04 -23.78 -12.44
N GLY A 128 -3.11 -22.45 -12.28
CA GLY A 128 -2.34 -21.52 -13.11
C GLY A 128 -0.83 -21.68 -12.92
N GLU A 129 -0.07 -21.24 -13.91
CA GLU A 129 1.37 -21.48 -14.00
C GLU A 129 2.16 -20.18 -13.99
N PHE A 130 3.32 -20.20 -13.34
CA PHE A 130 4.27 -19.10 -13.27
C PHE A 130 5.59 -19.54 -13.89
N GLY A 131 5.99 -18.88 -14.98
CA GLY A 131 7.24 -19.16 -15.70
C GLY A 131 8.39 -18.29 -15.21
N VAL A 132 9.55 -18.92 -15.03
CA VAL A 132 10.83 -18.26 -14.74
C VAL A 132 11.79 -18.59 -15.87
N GLU A 133 12.01 -17.61 -16.74
CA GLU A 133 12.89 -17.69 -17.91
C GLU A 133 14.10 -16.77 -17.71
N GLU A 134 15.29 -17.20 -18.12
CA GLU A 134 16.54 -16.46 -17.94
C GLU A 134 16.50 -15.07 -18.58
N ALA A 135 15.94 -14.96 -19.79
CA ALA A 135 15.75 -13.70 -20.49
C ALA A 135 14.75 -12.74 -19.79
N GLN A 136 14.07 -13.20 -18.74
CA GLN A 136 12.99 -12.48 -18.06
C GLN A 136 13.21 -12.32 -16.54
N TYR A 137 14.39 -12.68 -16.00
CA TYR A 137 14.66 -12.61 -14.57
C TYR A 137 14.41 -11.22 -13.96
N SER A 138 14.83 -10.17 -14.65
CA SER A 138 14.60 -8.79 -14.21
C SER A 138 13.12 -8.41 -14.07
N LYS A 139 12.22 -9.12 -14.76
CA LYS A 139 10.77 -8.92 -14.67
C LYS A 139 10.15 -9.62 -13.45
N VAL A 140 10.80 -10.65 -12.92
CA VAL A 140 10.29 -11.42 -11.78
C VAL A 140 10.94 -11.01 -10.46
N TYR A 141 12.14 -10.43 -10.46
CA TYR A 141 12.83 -10.00 -9.23
C TYR A 141 11.99 -9.15 -8.25
N PRO A 142 11.15 -8.19 -8.68
CA PRO A 142 10.30 -7.44 -7.76
C PRO A 142 9.28 -8.31 -7.00
N LEU A 143 8.85 -9.43 -7.60
CA LEU A 143 7.89 -10.36 -7.00
C LEU A 143 8.52 -11.14 -5.84
N PHE A 144 9.85 -11.34 -5.88
CA PHE A 144 10.64 -12.14 -4.94
C PHE A 144 11.38 -11.31 -3.88
N PHE A 145 11.26 -9.98 -3.91
CA PHE A 145 11.97 -9.07 -3.01
C PHE A 145 13.50 -9.20 -3.07
N ILE A 146 14.07 -9.44 -4.26
CA ILE A 146 15.52 -9.51 -4.45
C ILE A 146 16.17 -8.16 -4.13
N ASP A 147 17.11 -8.14 -3.18
CA ASP A 147 17.66 -6.91 -2.58
C ASP A 147 18.96 -6.45 -3.26
N GLN A 148 19.85 -7.38 -3.62
CA GLN A 148 21.21 -7.00 -4.04
C GLN A 148 21.49 -7.24 -5.53
N GLY A 149 21.98 -6.17 -6.17
CA GLY A 149 22.63 -6.21 -7.48
C GLY A 149 21.72 -6.78 -8.56
N TYR A 150 20.68 -6.04 -8.95
CA TYR A 150 19.90 -6.40 -10.14
C TYR A 150 20.86 -6.63 -11.32
N ASP A 151 20.60 -7.70 -12.07
CA ASP A 151 21.40 -8.14 -13.22
C ASP A 151 22.82 -8.67 -12.89
N THR A 152 23.06 -9.05 -11.63
CA THR A 152 24.26 -9.79 -11.22
C THR A 152 23.97 -11.28 -11.01
N THR A 153 25.02 -12.10 -11.00
CA THR A 153 24.95 -13.52 -10.62
C THR A 153 24.31 -13.71 -9.23
N TYR A 154 24.51 -12.76 -8.30
CA TYR A 154 23.93 -12.83 -6.96
C TYR A 154 22.40 -12.70 -6.96
N ALA A 155 21.80 -11.95 -7.90
CA ALA A 155 20.34 -11.86 -8.01
C ALA A 155 19.73 -13.19 -8.48
N VAL A 156 20.40 -13.86 -9.42
CA VAL A 156 20.01 -15.20 -9.89
C VAL A 156 20.11 -16.21 -8.75
N SER A 157 21.22 -16.23 -8.01
CA SER A 157 21.39 -17.13 -6.86
C SER A 157 20.33 -16.91 -5.78
N GLN A 158 19.97 -15.66 -5.48
CA GLN A 158 18.89 -15.35 -4.52
C GLN A 158 17.54 -15.85 -5.02
N LEU A 159 17.21 -15.62 -6.30
CA LEU A 159 15.96 -16.10 -6.89
C LEU A 159 15.88 -17.63 -6.82
N ASP A 160 16.94 -18.32 -7.21
CA ASP A 160 17.02 -19.77 -7.21
C ASP A 160 16.87 -20.34 -5.79
N GLU A 161 17.51 -19.73 -4.80
CA GLU A 161 17.39 -20.16 -3.41
C GLU A 161 15.98 -19.94 -2.83
N ILE A 162 15.34 -18.79 -3.12
CA ILE A 162 13.95 -18.57 -2.70
C ILE A 162 13.02 -19.60 -3.35
N LEU A 163 13.21 -19.90 -4.64
CA LEU A 163 12.45 -20.95 -5.32
C LEU A 163 12.66 -22.33 -4.67
N ASN A 164 13.89 -22.68 -4.31
CA ASN A 164 14.19 -23.92 -3.61
C ASN A 164 13.48 -23.99 -2.25
N ILE A 165 13.57 -22.92 -1.44
CA ILE A 165 12.87 -22.81 -0.15
C ILE A 165 11.36 -23.03 -0.35
N LEU A 166 10.76 -22.40 -1.35
CA LEU A 166 9.32 -22.57 -1.64
C LEU A 166 8.96 -24.00 -2.05
N ILE A 167 9.83 -24.70 -2.79
CA ILE A 167 9.63 -26.10 -3.19
C ILE A 167 9.77 -27.03 -1.98
N GLU A 168 10.85 -26.89 -1.21
CA GLU A 168 11.17 -27.73 -0.06
C GLU A 168 10.12 -27.63 1.04
N ASN A 169 9.54 -26.45 1.22
CA ASN A 169 8.42 -26.23 2.15
C ASN A 169 7.05 -26.59 1.55
N GLY A 170 7.01 -27.09 0.31
CA GLY A 170 5.78 -27.56 -0.33
C GLY A 170 4.80 -26.46 -0.72
N TYR A 171 5.24 -25.20 -0.86
CA TYR A 171 4.39 -24.09 -1.29
C TYR A 171 4.21 -24.03 -2.81
N ILE A 172 5.25 -24.39 -3.56
CA ILE A 172 5.19 -24.50 -5.01
C ILE A 172 5.60 -25.89 -5.46
N LYS A 173 5.13 -26.29 -6.65
CA LYS A 173 5.63 -27.49 -7.34
C LYS A 173 6.06 -27.13 -8.76
N ARG A 174 7.14 -27.74 -9.21
CA ARG A 174 7.61 -27.60 -10.59
C ARG A 174 6.71 -28.39 -11.53
N ILE A 175 6.37 -27.79 -12.66
CA ILE A 175 5.62 -28.42 -13.74
C ILE A 175 6.65 -28.96 -14.74
N VAL A 176 6.44 -30.19 -15.20
CA VAL A 176 7.28 -30.80 -16.22
C VAL A 176 7.01 -30.07 -17.54
N SER A 177 8.05 -29.46 -18.09
CA SER A 177 8.03 -28.84 -19.42
C SER A 177 9.04 -29.51 -20.33
N TYR A 178 8.77 -29.46 -21.63
CA TYR A 178 9.66 -29.96 -22.68
C TYR A 178 10.71 -28.93 -23.13
N ASP A 179 10.59 -27.68 -22.67
CA ASP A 179 11.59 -26.64 -22.87
C ASP A 179 12.54 -26.52 -21.66
N ASN A 180 13.61 -25.71 -21.79
CA ASN A 180 14.51 -25.41 -20.67
C ASN A 180 13.90 -24.44 -19.64
N ASN A 181 12.63 -24.04 -19.80
CA ASN A 181 12.01 -23.06 -18.93
C ASN A 181 11.50 -23.73 -17.64
N ARG A 182 11.48 -22.94 -16.56
CA ARG A 182 11.08 -23.41 -15.24
C ARG A 182 9.70 -22.90 -14.94
N TYR A 183 8.70 -23.77 -15.04
CA TYR A 183 7.32 -23.46 -14.69
C TYR A 183 6.97 -24.02 -13.32
N TYR A 184 6.23 -23.23 -12.56
CA TYR A 184 5.78 -23.55 -11.22
C TYR A 184 4.29 -23.30 -11.07
N THR A 185 3.64 -24.03 -10.15
CA THR A 185 2.28 -23.71 -9.71
C THR A 185 2.20 -23.76 -8.18
N LEU A 186 1.27 -23.01 -7.60
CA LEU A 186 1.01 -23.03 -6.17
C LEU A 186 0.32 -24.33 -5.74
N THR A 187 0.73 -24.86 -4.59
CA THR A 187 0.07 -26.02 -3.96
C THR A 187 -1.16 -25.58 -3.16
N ALA A 188 -1.96 -26.54 -2.68
CA ALA A 188 -3.10 -26.25 -1.79
C ALA A 188 -2.66 -25.54 -0.49
N LEU A 189 -1.48 -25.87 0.04
CA LEU A 189 -0.89 -25.22 1.21
C LEU A 189 -0.66 -23.73 0.95
N ALA A 190 -0.04 -23.39 -0.18
CA ALA A 190 0.16 -22.00 -0.57
C ALA A 190 -1.16 -21.26 -0.80
N TRP A 191 -2.17 -21.89 -1.42
CA TRP A 191 -3.47 -21.26 -1.61
C TRP A 191 -4.20 -20.97 -0.28
N SER A 192 -4.05 -21.84 0.72
CA SER A 192 -4.57 -21.57 2.08
C SER A 192 -3.93 -20.32 2.68
N MET A 193 -2.60 -20.22 2.58
CA MET A 193 -1.86 -19.04 3.04
C MET A 193 -2.28 -17.76 2.29
N VAL A 194 -2.48 -17.83 0.96
CA VAL A 194 -2.99 -16.68 0.18
C VAL A 194 -4.35 -16.24 0.70
N GLN A 195 -5.25 -17.16 1.03
CA GLN A 195 -6.57 -16.83 1.58
C GLN A 195 -6.46 -16.17 2.94
N GLU A 196 -5.58 -16.67 3.82
CA GLU A 196 -5.31 -16.04 5.11
C GLU A 196 -4.75 -14.62 4.94
N VAL A 197 -3.76 -14.42 4.07
CA VAL A 197 -3.19 -13.09 3.77
C VAL A 197 -4.20 -12.17 3.08
N LYS A 198 -5.12 -12.69 2.28
CA LYS A 198 -6.25 -11.92 1.71
C LYS A 198 -7.29 -11.54 2.75
N SER A 199 -7.45 -12.34 3.79
CA SER A 199 -8.34 -12.02 4.91
C SER A 199 -7.77 -11.00 5.90
N LYS A 200 -6.44 -10.81 5.94
CA LYS A 200 -5.79 -9.78 6.76
C LYS A 200 -6.06 -8.38 6.18
N SER A 201 -6.49 -7.45 7.03
CA SER A 201 -6.60 -6.02 6.70
C SER A 201 -5.26 -5.44 6.21
N LEU A 202 -5.30 -4.52 5.25
CA LEU A 202 -4.12 -3.81 4.76
C LEU A 202 -3.46 -2.98 5.88
N PRO A 203 -2.14 -2.73 5.81
CA PRO A 203 -1.42 -1.91 6.79
C PRO A 203 -1.71 -0.40 6.65
N GLN A 204 -2.97 -0.06 6.35
CA GLN A 204 -3.44 1.30 6.21
C GLN A 204 -4.32 1.70 7.40
N ALA A 205 -4.32 2.99 7.73
CA ALA A 205 -5.19 3.58 8.73
C ALA A 205 -6.08 4.62 8.05
N PHE A 206 -7.39 4.43 8.12
CA PHE A 206 -8.34 5.38 7.55
C PHE A 206 -8.55 6.55 8.51
N ILE A 207 -8.53 7.77 7.98
CA ILE A 207 -8.73 9.00 8.75
C ILE A 207 -10.10 9.57 8.38
N ALA A 208 -11.00 9.58 9.35
CA ALA A 208 -12.30 10.22 9.29
C ALA A 208 -12.21 11.54 10.07
N MET A 209 -12.23 12.70 9.40
CA MET A 209 -12.12 13.98 10.09
C MET A 209 -12.78 15.13 9.34
N TRP A 210 -12.95 16.26 10.03
CA TRP A 210 -13.47 17.48 9.44
C TRP A 210 -12.40 18.21 8.59
N PHE A 211 -12.71 18.46 7.31
CA PHE A 211 -11.84 19.12 6.32
C PHE A 211 -11.79 20.66 6.38
N ASP A 212 -12.16 21.27 7.51
CA ASP A 212 -12.02 22.72 7.66
C ASP A 212 -10.57 23.15 7.80
N GLN A 213 -10.26 24.35 7.32
CA GLN A 213 -8.89 24.87 7.34
C GLN A 213 -8.32 24.97 8.76
N SER A 214 -9.17 25.18 9.77
CA SER A 214 -8.77 25.17 11.18
C SER A 214 -8.25 23.82 11.67
N MET A 215 -8.53 22.72 10.96
CA MET A 215 -8.10 21.37 11.31
C MET A 215 -6.87 20.91 10.51
N ALA A 216 -6.31 21.74 9.64
CA ALA A 216 -5.18 21.37 8.78
C ALA A 216 -3.94 20.93 9.58
N ALA A 217 -3.63 21.64 10.68
CA ALA A 217 -2.51 21.28 11.55
C ALA A 217 -2.75 19.94 12.26
N ALA A 218 -3.97 19.71 12.76
CA ALA A 218 -4.36 18.43 13.37
C ALA A 218 -4.28 17.28 12.36
N ARG A 219 -4.73 17.48 11.12
CA ARG A 219 -4.60 16.51 10.01
C ARG A 219 -3.15 16.09 9.82
N GLY A 220 -2.24 17.06 9.72
CA GLY A 220 -0.80 16.79 9.59
C GLY A 220 -0.25 15.94 10.73
N LYS A 221 -0.65 16.22 11.98
CA LYS A 221 -0.23 15.44 13.15
C LYS A 221 -0.82 14.04 13.22
N ILE A 222 -2.07 13.84 12.80
CA ILE A 222 -2.67 12.51 12.68
C ILE A 222 -1.90 11.66 11.65
N ILE A 223 -1.66 12.24 10.46
CA ILE A 223 -0.89 11.60 9.40
C ILE A 223 0.52 11.24 9.91
N GLN A 224 1.19 12.17 10.58
CA GLN A 224 2.52 11.95 11.17
C GLN A 224 2.51 10.81 12.18
N ALA A 225 1.53 10.75 13.09
CA ALA A 225 1.41 9.70 14.10
C ALA A 225 1.22 8.30 13.49
N ILE A 226 0.36 8.20 12.47
CA ILE A 226 0.09 6.95 11.74
C ILE A 226 1.37 6.45 11.05
N LYS A 227 2.07 7.33 10.32
CA LYS A 227 3.34 7.00 9.64
C LYS A 227 4.44 6.60 10.61
N TYR A 228 4.52 7.28 11.76
CA TYR A 228 5.48 6.95 12.82
C TYR A 228 5.25 5.53 13.35
N CYS A 229 4.00 5.07 13.41
CA CYS A 229 3.63 3.71 13.82
C CYS A 229 3.74 2.67 12.68
N GLY A 230 4.23 3.07 11.50
CA GLY A 230 4.52 2.19 10.37
C GLY A 230 3.35 1.96 9.40
N TYR A 231 2.20 2.59 9.62
CA TYR A 231 1.01 2.42 8.78
C TYR A 231 0.92 3.48 7.69
N ILE A 232 0.14 3.18 6.64
CA ILE A 232 -0.16 4.10 5.53
C ILE A 232 -1.44 4.89 5.86
N PRO A 233 -1.38 6.22 6.04
CA PRO A 233 -2.57 7.03 6.26
C PRO A 233 -3.40 7.17 4.98
N VAL A 234 -4.72 6.95 5.07
CA VAL A 234 -5.68 7.11 3.97
C VAL A 234 -6.76 8.09 4.40
N ILE A 235 -7.02 9.11 3.59
CA ILE A 235 -8.04 10.14 3.82
C ILE A 235 -8.66 10.53 2.47
N ILE A 236 -9.99 10.68 2.41
CA ILE A 236 -10.73 11.00 1.20
C ILE A 236 -11.40 12.38 1.36
N ASP A 237 -10.99 13.37 0.57
CA ASP A 237 -11.52 14.76 0.62
C ASP A 237 -12.73 14.93 -0.33
N GLU A 238 -13.78 15.60 0.14
CA GLU A 238 -15.03 15.80 -0.59
C GLU A 238 -14.90 16.73 -1.81
N LYS A 239 -13.91 17.64 -1.82
CA LYS A 239 -13.90 18.77 -2.76
C LYS A 239 -13.50 18.45 -4.20
N GLU A 240 -12.99 17.25 -4.48
CA GLU A 240 -12.30 16.97 -5.76
C GLU A 240 -12.90 15.80 -6.58
N TYR A 241 -14.05 15.23 -6.19
CA TYR A 241 -14.68 14.09 -6.89
C TYR A 241 -16.01 14.44 -7.60
N ASN A 242 -16.08 14.15 -8.90
CA ASN A 242 -17.31 14.25 -9.73
C ASN A 242 -18.22 13.00 -9.62
N SER A 243 -17.89 12.03 -8.76
CA SER A 243 -18.54 10.71 -8.63
C SER A 243 -19.04 10.47 -7.20
N PHE A 244 -19.83 9.41 -6.97
CA PHE A 244 -20.25 9.01 -5.62
C PHE A 244 -19.02 8.63 -4.77
N ILE A 245 -18.70 9.44 -3.75
CA ILE A 245 -17.53 9.28 -2.86
C ILE A 245 -17.72 8.12 -1.87
N VAL A 246 -18.97 7.88 -1.44
CA VAL A 246 -19.29 6.94 -0.35
C VAL A 246 -18.78 5.51 -0.58
N PRO A 247 -18.92 4.88 -1.78
CA PRO A 247 -18.38 3.54 -2.02
C PRO A 247 -16.86 3.44 -1.78
N GLU A 248 -16.09 4.45 -2.16
CA GLU A 248 -14.64 4.48 -1.95
C GLU A 248 -14.30 4.58 -0.46
N ILE A 249 -15.02 5.43 0.29
CA ILE A 249 -14.88 5.52 1.75
C ILE A 249 -15.15 4.16 2.41
N LEU A 250 -16.24 3.49 2.05
CA LEU A 250 -16.59 2.19 2.62
C LEU A 250 -15.53 1.13 2.27
N TYR A 251 -15.02 1.14 1.04
CA TYR A 251 -13.96 0.26 0.60
C TYR A 251 -12.66 0.48 1.40
N GLU A 252 -12.23 1.72 1.57
CA GLU A 252 -11.00 2.03 2.31
C GLU A 252 -11.13 1.68 3.80
N ILE A 253 -12.33 1.90 4.39
CA ILE A 253 -12.62 1.46 5.76
C ILE A 253 -12.59 -0.06 5.87
N GLU A 254 -13.22 -0.80 4.95
CA GLU A 254 -13.22 -2.27 4.93
C GLU A 254 -11.81 -2.87 4.88
N ASN A 255 -10.91 -2.23 4.13
CA ASN A 255 -9.57 -2.75 3.92
C ASN A 255 -8.55 -2.21 4.92
N CYS A 256 -8.85 -1.15 5.67
CA CYS A 256 -7.93 -0.61 6.68
C CYS A 256 -7.72 -1.50 7.91
N ARG A 257 -6.58 -1.36 8.56
CA ARG A 257 -6.29 -2.03 9.83
C ARG A 257 -7.10 -1.42 10.97
N PHE A 258 -7.18 -0.10 11.02
CA PHE A 258 -7.91 0.66 12.03
C PHE A 258 -8.33 2.03 11.48
N VAL A 259 -9.24 2.69 12.19
CA VAL A 259 -9.73 4.03 11.87
C VAL A 259 -9.31 5.02 12.95
N VAL A 260 -8.83 6.19 12.54
CA VAL A 260 -8.73 7.38 13.41
C VAL A 260 -9.90 8.30 13.05
N ALA A 261 -10.82 8.51 13.98
CA ALA A 261 -12.00 9.32 13.78
C ALA A 261 -11.96 10.57 14.67
N ASP A 262 -11.79 11.75 14.07
CA ASP A 262 -11.81 13.03 14.79
C ASP A 262 -13.19 13.68 14.75
N PHE A 263 -13.81 13.76 15.93
CA PHE A 263 -15.17 14.25 16.12
C PHE A 263 -15.27 15.77 16.30
N THR A 264 -14.18 16.51 16.13
CA THR A 264 -14.18 17.98 16.22
C THR A 264 -15.18 18.57 15.24
N GLY A 265 -16.06 19.46 15.72
CA GLY A 265 -17.13 20.05 14.92
C GLY A 265 -18.36 19.14 14.69
N GLY A 266 -18.39 17.92 15.24
CA GLY A 266 -19.61 17.10 15.30
C GLY A 266 -20.16 16.66 13.93
N ARG A 267 -19.29 16.29 12.99
CA ARG A 267 -19.66 16.00 11.60
C ARG A 267 -20.35 14.65 11.43
N GLY A 268 -21.56 14.64 10.86
CA GLY A 268 -22.35 13.43 10.63
C GLY A 268 -21.63 12.35 9.80
N GLY A 269 -20.83 12.75 8.81
CA GLY A 269 -19.99 11.84 8.01
C GLY A 269 -19.01 11.04 8.87
N VAL A 270 -18.31 11.69 9.80
CA VAL A 270 -17.37 11.04 10.72
C VAL A 270 -18.08 10.04 11.63
N TYR A 271 -19.28 10.37 12.13
CA TYR A 271 -20.08 9.42 12.92
C TYR A 271 -20.49 8.20 12.10
N TYR A 272 -20.89 8.39 10.85
CA TYR A 272 -21.25 7.31 9.94
C TYR A 272 -20.06 6.38 9.66
N GLU A 273 -18.90 6.93 9.32
CA GLU A 273 -17.66 6.20 9.03
C GLU A 273 -17.16 5.42 10.27
N ALA A 274 -17.13 6.07 11.43
CA ALA A 274 -16.75 5.42 12.69
C ALA A 274 -17.73 4.30 13.09
N GLY A 275 -19.03 4.51 12.88
CA GLY A 275 -20.07 3.52 13.11
C GLY A 275 -19.92 2.31 12.18
N TYR A 276 -19.68 2.55 10.89
CA TYR A 276 -19.45 1.51 9.90
C TYR A 276 -18.23 0.65 10.26
N ALA A 277 -17.09 1.29 10.56
CA ALA A 277 -15.87 0.62 10.96
C ALA A 277 -16.06 -0.28 12.20
N ARG A 278 -16.84 0.18 13.19
CA ARG A 278 -17.20 -0.65 14.34
C ARG A 278 -18.10 -1.81 14.01
N GLY A 279 -19.06 -1.63 13.10
CA GLY A 279 -19.88 -2.72 12.57
C GLY A 279 -19.03 -3.84 11.97
N LEU A 280 -17.90 -3.49 11.35
CA LEU A 280 -16.88 -4.40 10.84
C LEU A 280 -15.88 -4.91 11.89
N LYS A 281 -16.10 -4.61 13.18
CA LYS A 281 -15.23 -4.98 14.31
C LYS A 281 -13.78 -4.45 14.20
N LYS A 282 -13.59 -3.30 13.56
CA LYS A 282 -12.28 -2.63 13.49
C LYS A 282 -12.03 -1.78 14.72
N ASP A 283 -10.76 -1.60 15.05
CA ASP A 283 -10.35 -0.63 16.06
C ASP A 283 -10.64 0.79 15.54
N VAL A 284 -11.36 1.57 16.35
CA VAL A 284 -11.68 2.97 16.06
C VAL A 284 -11.12 3.84 17.18
N ILE A 285 -10.05 4.57 16.88
CA ILE A 285 -9.44 5.53 17.78
C ILE A 285 -10.16 6.86 17.60
N MET A 286 -10.92 7.25 18.60
CA MET A 286 -11.69 8.49 18.58
C MET A 286 -10.86 9.64 19.14
N THR A 287 -10.81 10.76 18.44
CA THR A 287 -10.14 12.00 18.86
C THR A 287 -11.12 13.17 18.81
N CYS A 288 -10.92 14.20 19.62
CA CYS A 288 -11.72 15.42 19.56
C CYS A 288 -10.98 16.57 20.26
N LYS A 289 -11.04 17.77 19.70
CA LYS A 289 -10.45 18.96 20.30
C LYS A 289 -11.17 19.33 21.59
N ALA A 290 -10.42 19.64 22.65
CA ALA A 290 -10.93 19.83 23.99
C ALA A 290 -11.98 20.94 24.12
N ASP A 291 -11.78 22.05 23.42
CA ASP A 291 -12.69 23.21 23.39
C ASP A 291 -13.99 22.95 22.60
N MET A 292 -14.02 21.89 21.80
CA MET A 292 -15.17 21.47 21.00
C MET A 292 -15.71 20.10 21.41
N PHE A 293 -15.28 19.60 22.59
CA PHE A 293 -15.71 18.31 23.09
C PHE A 293 -17.15 18.39 23.62
N ASN A 294 -18.09 18.07 22.73
CA ASN A 294 -19.49 17.86 23.05
C ASN A 294 -19.99 16.60 22.32
N PRO A 295 -19.49 15.40 22.71
CA PRO A 295 -19.82 14.18 22.01
C PRO A 295 -21.33 13.89 22.08
N HIS A 296 -21.86 13.33 20.99
CA HIS A 296 -23.21 12.81 20.95
C HIS A 296 -23.41 11.77 22.07
N PHE A 297 -24.65 11.67 22.59
CA PHE A 297 -24.99 10.76 23.68
C PHE A 297 -24.46 9.32 23.45
N ASP A 298 -24.59 8.82 22.22
CA ASP A 298 -24.17 7.45 21.85
C ASP A 298 -22.65 7.23 21.86
N THR A 299 -21.84 8.29 21.82
CA THR A 299 -20.38 8.21 21.84
C THR A 299 -19.77 8.70 23.16
N GLN A 300 -20.56 9.31 24.05
CA GLN A 300 -20.09 9.87 25.33
C GLN A 300 -19.37 8.88 26.24
N GLN A 301 -19.80 7.62 26.25
CA GLN A 301 -19.21 6.58 27.11
C GLN A 301 -17.92 5.99 26.53
N ILE A 302 -17.51 6.43 25.35
CA ILE A 302 -16.41 5.84 24.61
C ILE A 302 -15.19 6.74 24.74
N ASN A 303 -14.03 6.12 24.95
CA ASN A 303 -12.80 6.85 25.24
C ASN A 303 -12.31 7.63 24.01
N HIS A 304 -12.50 8.95 24.06
CA HIS A 304 -11.91 9.89 23.12
C HIS A 304 -10.54 10.36 23.64
N ILE A 305 -9.59 10.51 22.72
CA ILE A 305 -8.42 11.34 22.95
C ILE A 305 -8.88 12.80 22.85
N ILE A 306 -9.16 13.40 24.01
CA ILE A 306 -9.52 14.82 24.11
C ILE A 306 -8.23 15.64 24.10
N TRP A 307 -7.88 16.23 22.96
CA TRP A 307 -6.57 16.87 22.75
C TRP A 307 -6.65 18.40 22.89
N LYS A 308 -5.60 19.01 23.46
CA LYS A 308 -5.55 20.46 23.74
C LYS A 308 -4.94 21.26 22.60
N ASP A 309 -3.93 20.67 21.97
CA ASP A 309 -3.19 21.20 20.84
C ASP A 309 -2.72 20.03 19.97
N GLU A 310 -2.17 20.33 18.80
CA GLU A 310 -1.82 19.35 17.79
C GLU A 310 -0.64 18.44 18.23
N GLU A 311 0.23 18.90 19.12
CA GLU A 311 1.32 18.08 19.65
C GLU A 311 0.80 17.07 20.69
N ASP A 312 -0.09 17.49 21.59
CA ASP A 312 -0.81 16.58 22.50
C ASP A 312 -1.59 15.51 21.72
N LEU A 313 -2.23 15.90 20.61
CA LEU A 313 -2.88 14.96 19.69
C LEU A 313 -1.88 13.93 19.15
N TYR A 314 -0.74 14.37 18.62
CA TYR A 314 0.29 13.49 18.07
C TYR A 314 0.80 12.47 19.11
N GLU A 315 1.27 12.93 20.27
CA GLU A 315 1.86 12.06 21.30
C GLU A 315 0.86 11.02 21.80
N ARG A 316 -0.38 11.44 22.07
CA ARG A 316 -1.42 10.56 22.60
C ARG A 316 -1.93 9.60 21.56
N LEU A 317 -2.02 10.01 20.30
CA LEU A 317 -2.41 9.14 19.20
C LEU A 317 -1.36 8.06 18.97
N VAL A 318 -0.07 8.40 18.93
CA VAL A 318 1.03 7.41 18.84
C VAL A 318 0.93 6.40 19.99
N LYS A 319 0.76 6.88 21.22
CA LYS A 319 0.62 6.00 22.40
C LYS A 319 -0.60 5.08 22.28
N ARG A 320 -1.73 5.58 21.79
CA ARG A 320 -2.95 4.79 21.60
C ARG A 320 -2.79 3.73 20.52
N ILE A 321 -2.24 4.09 19.36
CA ILE A 321 -1.99 3.15 18.25
C ILE A 321 -1.08 2.03 18.76
N ARG A 322 0.04 2.37 19.40
CA ARG A 322 0.97 1.38 19.98
C ARG A 322 0.29 0.42 20.95
N ALA A 323 -0.60 0.93 21.81
CA ALA A 323 -1.23 0.14 22.86
C ALA A 323 -2.41 -0.72 22.39
N THR A 324 -3.14 -0.28 21.36
CA THR A 324 -4.41 -0.92 20.94
C THR A 324 -4.28 -1.70 19.64
N VAL A 325 -3.50 -1.18 18.68
CA VAL A 325 -3.32 -1.78 17.36
C VAL A 325 -1.96 -2.47 17.24
N GLY A 326 -0.92 -1.89 17.83
CA GLY A 326 0.48 -2.29 17.68
C GLY A 326 1.23 -1.42 16.65
N ILE A 327 2.55 -1.52 16.63
CA ILE A 327 3.43 -0.85 15.66
C ILE A 327 3.92 -1.90 14.66
N ILE A 328 4.05 -1.49 13.39
CA ILE A 328 4.68 -2.30 12.33
C ILE A 328 5.97 -1.64 11.87
#